data_AF-A0A965FP50-F1
#
_entry.id   AF-A0A965FP50-F1
#
_cell.length_a   1.000
_cell.length_b   1.000
_cell.length_c   1.000
_cell.angle_alpha   90.00
_cell.angle_beta   90.00
_cell.angle_gamma   90.00
#
_symmetry.space_group_name_H-M   'P 1'
#
loop_
_entity.id
_entity.type
_entity.pdbx_description
1 polymer ?
#
loop_
_entity_poly.entity_id
_entity_poly.type
_entity_poly.pdbx_seq_one_letter_code
_entity_poly.pdbx_strand_id
1 'polypeptide(L)'
;MSTKTTFKRIALVAVASLGFGVLTSVAPANAAALTSTTAAQSRTVLTGASSTVASVVFAGFEDAAADTIAVSAPTGPTGGTITFATVGGGAVVTTDSANVVTVGTAGTLREATNTGFGALADAATAKTVVATVSRPGTYTFTLGTSGTITIVARSLAYKTGDGAAVSPFSTGNGIAGPANTVTVTGHPTGATGVRALVTVTGSTISSGTNAAVIATGGASAVIASGATPTDLVIATPAVGTITVNLFNETGDATGIFGATAANTV
;
A
#
# COMPACT_ATOMS: atom_id res chain seq x y z
N MET A 1 -44.43 -10.12 -74.75
CA MET A 1 -43.36 -10.00 -73.73
C MET A 1 -43.46 -11.21 -72.81
N SER A 2 -42.38 -11.99 -72.61
CA SER A 2 -42.44 -13.34 -72.04
C SER A 2 -42.56 -13.33 -70.50
N THR A 3 -43.50 -14.09 -69.96
CA THR A 3 -43.68 -14.32 -68.50
C THR A 3 -42.38 -14.74 -67.78
N LYS A 4 -41.42 -15.32 -68.50
CA LYS A 4 -40.09 -15.68 -67.99
C LYS A 4 -39.26 -14.47 -67.50
N THR A 5 -39.44 -13.28 -68.07
CA THR A 5 -38.69 -12.09 -67.62
C THR A 5 -39.26 -11.48 -66.34
N THR A 6 -40.55 -11.72 -66.05
CA THR A 6 -41.22 -11.20 -64.85
C THR A 6 -40.84 -12.02 -63.61
N PHE A 7 -40.82 -13.35 -63.73
CA PHE A 7 -40.43 -14.24 -62.61
C PHE A 7 -38.99 -13.99 -62.14
N LYS A 8 -38.05 -13.79 -63.07
CA LYS A 8 -36.64 -13.54 -62.73
C LYS A 8 -36.45 -12.23 -61.96
N ARG A 9 -37.24 -11.19 -62.27
CA ARG A 9 -37.20 -9.91 -61.56
C ARG A 9 -37.77 -10.02 -60.15
N ILE A 10 -38.88 -10.74 -59.99
CA ILE A 10 -39.51 -10.96 -58.67
C ILE A 10 -38.58 -11.77 -57.75
N ALA A 11 -37.96 -12.83 -58.26
CA ALA A 11 -37.02 -13.65 -57.49
C ALA A 11 -35.83 -12.84 -56.97
N LEU A 12 -35.25 -11.96 -57.81
CA LEU A 12 -34.14 -11.12 -57.40
C LEU A 12 -34.54 -10.10 -56.32
N VAL A 13 -35.72 -9.49 -56.45
CA VAL A 13 -36.24 -8.53 -55.46
C VAL A 13 -36.55 -9.21 -54.13
N ALA A 14 -37.12 -10.42 -54.16
CA ALA A 14 -37.39 -11.19 -52.94
C ALA A 14 -36.10 -11.52 -52.17
N VAL A 15 -35.06 -11.99 -52.86
CA VAL A 15 -33.75 -12.28 -52.24
C VAL A 15 -33.11 -11.00 -51.67
N ALA A 16 -33.17 -9.88 -52.39
CA ALA A 16 -32.68 -8.60 -51.88
C ALA A 16 -33.45 -8.12 -50.64
N SER A 17 -34.79 -8.26 -50.63
CA SER A 17 -35.63 -7.86 -49.49
C SER A 17 -35.40 -8.73 -48.24
N LEU A 18 -35.10 -10.02 -48.44
CA LEU A 18 -34.74 -10.93 -47.36
C LEU A 18 -33.36 -10.57 -46.78
N GLY A 19 -32.41 -10.20 -47.64
CA GLY A 19 -31.09 -9.69 -47.23
C GLY A 19 -31.18 -8.39 -46.42
N PHE A 20 -32.06 -7.45 -46.80
CA PHE A 20 -32.29 -6.22 -46.03
C PHE A 20 -32.99 -6.47 -44.69
N GLY A 21 -33.93 -7.41 -44.62
CA GLY A 21 -34.61 -7.77 -43.36
C GLY A 21 -33.68 -8.41 -42.33
N VAL A 22 -32.69 -9.20 -42.77
CA VAL A 22 -31.67 -9.80 -41.89
C VAL A 22 -30.70 -8.75 -41.36
N LEU A 23 -30.39 -7.70 -42.12
CA LEU A 23 -29.53 -6.59 -41.67
C LEU A 23 -30.20 -5.66 -40.65
N THR A 24 -31.54 -5.66 -40.56
CA THR A 24 -32.26 -4.92 -39.50
C THR A 24 -32.39 -5.69 -38.19
N SER A 25 -31.97 -6.96 -38.14
CA SER A 25 -31.99 -7.81 -36.94
C SER A 25 -30.63 -7.90 -36.24
N VAL A 26 -29.75 -6.91 -36.43
CA VAL A 26 -28.71 -6.67 -35.43
C VAL A 26 -29.38 -6.04 -34.22
N ALA A 27 -29.86 -6.89 -33.30
CA ALA A 27 -30.16 -6.44 -31.95
C ALA A 27 -28.94 -5.65 -31.47
N PRO A 28 -29.12 -4.45 -30.89
CA PRO A 28 -28.00 -3.71 -30.32
C PRO A 28 -27.24 -4.66 -29.39
N ALA A 29 -25.99 -4.97 -29.75
CA ALA A 29 -25.10 -5.66 -28.85
C ALA A 29 -24.74 -4.64 -27.77
N ASN A 30 -25.58 -4.54 -26.74
CA ASN A 30 -25.25 -3.82 -25.54
C ASN A 30 -24.16 -4.63 -24.83
N ALA A 31 -22.90 -4.31 -25.12
CA ALA A 31 -21.79 -4.75 -24.30
C ALA A 31 -22.09 -4.32 -22.86
N ALA A 32 -22.19 -5.28 -21.95
CA ALA A 32 -22.41 -4.98 -20.55
C ALA A 32 -21.28 -4.07 -20.06
N ALA A 33 -21.64 -2.98 -19.38
CA ALA A 33 -20.63 -2.14 -18.76
C ALA A 33 -19.90 -2.94 -17.68
N LEU A 34 -18.64 -3.25 -17.95
CA LEU A 34 -17.76 -3.93 -17.02
C LEU A 34 -17.56 -3.05 -15.80
N THR A 35 -17.96 -3.56 -14.64
CA THR A 35 -17.88 -2.82 -13.38
C THR A 35 -16.75 -3.41 -12.54
N SER A 36 -15.65 -2.69 -12.41
CA SER A 36 -14.61 -3.00 -11.41
C SER A 36 -15.08 -2.53 -10.04
N THR A 37 -14.93 -3.38 -9.02
CA THR A 37 -15.22 -3.01 -7.64
C THR A 37 -13.91 -2.96 -6.85
N THR A 38 -13.65 -1.82 -6.21
CA THR A 38 -12.46 -1.63 -5.37
C THR A 38 -12.89 -1.49 -3.91
N ALA A 39 -12.43 -2.42 -3.07
CA ALA A 39 -12.60 -2.36 -1.63
C ALA A 39 -11.31 -1.84 -0.99
N ALA A 40 -11.32 -0.56 -0.65
CA ALA A 40 -10.21 0.18 -0.05
C ALA A 40 -10.23 0.11 1.49
N GLN A 41 -9.07 0.03 2.13
CA GLN A 41 -8.94 0.03 3.60
C GLN A 41 -7.82 0.95 4.07
N SER A 42 -8.11 1.74 5.10
CA SER A 42 -7.09 2.53 5.81
C SER A 42 -6.34 1.66 6.81
N ARG A 43 -5.04 1.90 6.99
CA ARG A 43 -4.14 1.05 7.79
C ARG A 43 -3.11 1.87 8.56
N THR A 44 -2.72 1.38 9.74
CA THR A 44 -1.52 1.83 10.45
C THR A 44 -0.42 0.80 10.23
N VAL A 45 0.76 1.24 9.84
CA VAL A 45 1.91 0.37 9.50
C VAL A 45 3.17 0.92 10.11
N LEU A 46 4.18 0.07 10.25
CA LEU A 46 5.54 0.52 10.47
C LEU A 46 6.14 0.99 9.14
N THR A 47 7.01 1.99 9.19
CA THR A 47 7.75 2.42 7.99
C THR A 47 8.50 1.23 7.37
N GLY A 48 8.52 1.14 6.04
CA GLY A 48 9.12 0.01 5.31
C GLY A 48 8.36 -1.31 5.39
N ALA A 49 7.33 -1.42 6.22
CA ALA A 49 6.46 -2.60 6.24
C ALA A 49 5.44 -2.55 5.10
N SER A 50 5.27 -3.69 4.45
CA SER A 50 4.23 -3.89 3.43
C SER A 50 2.90 -4.20 4.10
N SER A 51 1.81 -3.55 3.66
CA SER A 51 0.47 -3.84 4.16
C SER A 51 -0.55 -3.90 3.03
N THR A 52 -1.51 -4.80 3.16
CA THR A 52 -2.65 -4.87 2.25
C THR A 52 -3.58 -3.70 2.50
N VAL A 53 -3.73 -2.82 1.50
CA VAL A 53 -4.51 -1.57 1.61
C VAL A 53 -5.75 -1.57 0.73
N ALA A 54 -5.82 -2.46 -0.27
CA ALA A 54 -7.04 -2.65 -1.03
C ALA A 54 -7.15 -4.08 -1.57
N SER A 55 -8.39 -4.52 -1.78
CA SER A 55 -8.72 -5.63 -2.66
C SER A 55 -9.44 -5.06 -3.87
N VAL A 56 -8.93 -5.33 -5.06
CA VAL A 56 -9.53 -4.92 -6.32
C VAL A 56 -10.09 -6.17 -6.98
N VAL A 57 -11.40 -6.21 -7.18
CA VAL A 57 -12.04 -7.27 -7.95
C VAL A 57 -12.31 -6.72 -9.34
N PHE A 58 -11.52 -7.21 -10.28
CA PHE A 58 -11.79 -7.01 -11.70
C PHE A 58 -12.75 -8.10 -12.16
N ALA A 59 -13.84 -7.70 -12.80
CA ALA A 59 -14.79 -8.61 -13.42
C ALA A 59 -14.77 -8.38 -14.94
N GLY A 60 -14.68 -9.48 -15.71
CA GLY A 60 -14.89 -9.53 -17.15
C GLY A 60 -13.78 -8.91 -18.02
N PHE A 61 -12.54 -9.35 -17.84
CA PHE A 61 -11.47 -9.01 -18.80
C PHE A 61 -11.81 -9.56 -20.19
N GLU A 62 -12.20 -8.71 -21.14
CA GLU A 62 -12.51 -9.12 -22.52
C GLU A 62 -11.41 -8.78 -23.53
N ASP A 63 -10.41 -7.96 -23.20
CA ASP A 63 -9.34 -7.58 -24.12
C ASP A 63 -7.94 -7.81 -23.52
N ALA A 64 -6.98 -8.13 -24.39
CA ALA A 64 -5.56 -8.23 -24.07
C ALA A 64 -4.91 -6.85 -23.84
N ALA A 65 -5.66 -5.76 -24.01
CA ALA A 65 -5.27 -4.42 -23.61
C ALA A 65 -5.18 -4.34 -22.07
N ALA A 66 -4.07 -3.78 -21.58
CA ALA A 66 -3.81 -3.75 -20.16
C ALA A 66 -4.75 -2.77 -19.43
N ASP A 67 -5.54 -3.29 -18.49
CA ASP A 67 -6.39 -2.46 -17.64
C ASP A 67 -5.56 -1.61 -16.67
N THR A 68 -6.07 -0.41 -16.38
CA THR A 68 -5.42 0.54 -15.48
C THR A 68 -6.33 0.96 -14.33
N ILE A 69 -5.76 1.11 -13.14
CA ILE A 69 -6.35 1.79 -12.00
C ILE A 69 -5.62 3.13 -11.82
N ALA A 70 -6.36 4.23 -11.86
CA ALA A 70 -5.80 5.53 -11.53
C ALA A 70 -5.49 5.63 -10.04
N VAL A 71 -4.37 6.24 -9.67
CA VAL A 71 -4.01 6.59 -8.29
C VAL A 71 -3.91 8.11 -8.22
N SER A 72 -4.69 8.74 -7.35
CA SER A 72 -4.59 10.19 -7.14
C SER A 72 -3.19 10.57 -6.67
N ALA A 73 -2.79 11.83 -6.88
CA ALA A 73 -1.57 12.35 -6.28
C ALA A 73 -1.59 12.12 -4.75
N PRO A 74 -0.72 11.27 -4.20
CA PRO A 74 -0.75 11.00 -2.78
C PRO A 74 -0.28 12.24 -2.03
N THR A 75 -0.94 12.57 -0.92
CA THR A 75 -0.38 13.50 0.06
C THR A 75 0.41 12.71 1.10
N GLY A 76 1.43 13.32 1.69
CA GLY A 76 2.34 12.63 2.62
C GLY A 76 3.53 13.48 3.03
N PRO A 77 4.45 12.92 3.84
CA PRO A 77 5.69 13.60 4.19
C PRO A 77 6.52 13.89 2.94
N THR A 78 7.17 15.06 2.90
CA THR A 78 8.05 15.47 1.80
C THR A 78 9.12 14.42 1.53
N GLY A 79 9.31 14.05 0.26
CA GLY A 79 10.24 13.01 -0.17
C GLY A 79 9.85 11.58 0.23
N GLY A 80 8.65 11.39 0.78
CA GLY A 80 8.05 10.08 0.97
C GLY A 80 7.59 9.47 -0.37
N THR A 81 7.60 8.15 -0.42
CA THR A 81 7.11 7.37 -1.57
C THR A 81 6.17 6.27 -1.07
N ILE A 82 5.24 5.89 -1.93
CA ILE A 82 4.37 4.72 -1.75
C ILE A 82 4.71 3.75 -2.88
N THR A 83 5.28 2.60 -2.53
CA THR A 83 5.50 1.50 -3.45
C THR A 83 4.27 0.59 -3.40
N PHE A 84 3.61 0.37 -4.53
CA PHE A 84 2.51 -0.58 -4.60
C PHE A 84 3.06 -1.97 -4.95
N ALA A 85 2.29 -3.03 -4.77
CA ALA A 85 2.58 -4.36 -5.28
C ALA A 85 1.26 -5.13 -5.34
N THR A 86 1.12 -6.04 -6.29
CA THR A 86 -0.01 -6.98 -6.33
C THR A 86 0.40 -8.32 -5.74
N VAL A 87 -0.47 -8.88 -4.89
CA VAL A 87 -0.32 -10.25 -4.37
C VAL A 87 -1.42 -11.11 -4.98
N GLY A 88 -1.01 -12.13 -5.74
CA GLY A 88 -1.92 -13.07 -6.40
C GLY A 88 -1.60 -13.34 -7.87
N GLY A 89 -0.52 -14.10 -8.12
CA GLY A 89 -0.25 -14.93 -9.31
C GLY A 89 -0.22 -14.30 -10.71
N GLY A 90 -0.63 -13.05 -10.89
CA GLY A 90 -0.53 -12.29 -12.14
C GLY A 90 0.68 -11.38 -12.10
N ALA A 91 1.25 -11.08 -13.28
CA ALA A 91 2.42 -10.24 -13.42
C ALA A 91 2.27 -8.89 -12.66
N VAL A 92 3.39 -8.42 -12.11
CA VAL A 92 3.50 -7.22 -11.26
C VAL A 92 2.85 -6.03 -11.93
N VAL A 93 2.06 -5.26 -11.18
CA VAL A 93 1.55 -3.97 -11.65
C VAL A 93 2.71 -3.06 -12.06
N THR A 94 2.77 -2.69 -13.33
CA THR A 94 3.74 -1.71 -13.81
C THR A 94 3.04 -0.35 -13.90
N THR A 95 3.52 0.62 -13.14
CA THR A 95 3.36 2.02 -13.55
C THR A 95 4.30 2.24 -14.75
N ASP A 96 4.02 3.24 -15.59
CA ASP A 96 4.89 3.56 -16.73
C ASP A 96 6.30 4.07 -16.33
N SER A 97 6.62 4.10 -15.02
CA SER A 97 7.97 4.30 -14.48
C SER A 97 8.05 3.78 -13.04
N ALA A 98 8.46 2.52 -12.84
CA ALA A 98 8.69 1.82 -11.55
C ALA A 98 7.52 1.86 -10.54
N ASN A 99 7.18 0.74 -9.91
CA ASN A 99 6.03 0.50 -9.02
C ASN A 99 5.97 1.35 -7.72
N VAL A 100 6.36 2.63 -7.81
CA VAL A 100 6.67 3.62 -6.80
C VAL A 100 5.98 4.91 -7.23
N VAL A 101 4.95 5.30 -6.47
CA VAL A 101 4.31 6.62 -6.60
C VAL A 101 4.98 7.55 -5.60
N THR A 102 5.52 8.66 -6.10
CA THR A 102 6.11 9.70 -5.25
C THR A 102 4.99 10.61 -4.71
N VAL A 103 5.08 11.00 -3.45
CA VAL A 103 4.13 11.97 -2.85
C VAL A 103 4.07 13.23 -3.69
N GLY A 104 2.85 13.69 -3.98
CA GLY A 104 2.57 14.86 -4.81
C GLY A 104 2.35 14.56 -6.30
N THR A 105 2.60 13.33 -6.75
CA THR A 105 2.49 12.96 -8.17
C THR A 105 1.41 11.89 -8.35
N ALA A 106 0.44 12.13 -9.23
CA ALA A 106 -0.53 11.11 -9.61
C ALA A 106 0.14 9.95 -10.36
N GLY A 107 -0.44 8.76 -10.30
CA GLY A 107 0.09 7.57 -10.96
C GLY A 107 -1.02 6.68 -11.54
N THR A 108 -0.62 5.67 -12.29
CA THR A 108 -1.52 4.65 -12.82
C THR A 108 -0.94 3.27 -12.54
N LEU A 109 -1.71 2.42 -11.88
CA LEU A 109 -1.39 1.01 -11.71
C LEU A 109 -1.90 0.28 -12.95
N ARG A 110 -1.01 -0.22 -13.81
CA ARG A 110 -1.40 -1.05 -14.95
C ARG A 110 -1.17 -2.51 -14.61
N GLU A 111 -2.13 -3.38 -14.87
CA GLU A 111 -1.86 -4.82 -14.80
C GLU A 111 -0.81 -5.16 -15.86
N ALA A 112 0.30 -5.81 -15.48
CA ALA A 112 1.28 -6.22 -16.49
C ALA A 112 0.62 -7.20 -17.45
N THR A 113 0.87 -7.00 -18.75
CA THR A 113 0.29 -7.77 -19.84
C THR A 113 0.41 -9.25 -19.55
N ASN A 114 -0.68 -9.85 -19.06
CA ASN A 114 -0.68 -11.25 -18.71
C ASN A 114 -0.95 -12.02 -20.00
N THR A 115 0.11 -12.51 -20.63
CA THR A 115 0.03 -13.32 -21.85
C THR A 115 -0.72 -14.65 -21.64
N GLY A 116 -1.21 -14.93 -20.43
CA GLY A 116 -1.93 -16.15 -20.06
C GLY A 116 -3.46 -16.06 -19.97
N PHE A 117 -4.09 -14.90 -20.17
CA PHE A 117 -5.56 -14.77 -20.05
C PHE A 117 -6.37 -15.06 -21.33
N GLY A 118 -5.74 -15.62 -22.36
CA GLY A 118 -6.37 -15.95 -23.65
C GLY A 118 -7.46 -17.05 -23.64
N ALA A 119 -8.04 -17.38 -22.50
CA ALA A 119 -9.21 -18.24 -22.39
C ALA A 119 -10.15 -17.68 -21.33
N LEU A 120 -11.31 -17.18 -21.78
CA LEU A 120 -12.55 -16.87 -21.05
C LEU A 120 -12.49 -17.23 -19.55
N ALA A 121 -11.83 -16.40 -18.75
CA ALA A 121 -11.83 -16.56 -17.30
C ALA A 121 -13.06 -15.83 -16.77
N ASP A 122 -14.20 -16.52 -16.80
CA ASP A 122 -15.52 -16.08 -16.34
C ASP A 122 -15.58 -15.86 -14.81
N ALA A 123 -14.44 -16.01 -14.11
CA ALA A 123 -14.34 -15.84 -12.67
C ALA A 123 -13.63 -14.53 -12.34
N ALA A 124 -14.40 -13.57 -11.82
CA ALA A 124 -13.89 -12.36 -11.19
C ALA A 124 -12.78 -12.73 -10.19
N THR A 125 -11.55 -12.34 -10.48
CA THR A 125 -10.39 -12.68 -9.64
C THR A 125 -10.05 -11.47 -8.79
N ALA A 126 -10.23 -11.60 -7.48
CA ALA A 126 -9.77 -10.59 -6.53
C ALA A 126 -8.23 -10.50 -6.56
N LYS A 127 -7.71 -9.30 -6.80
CA LYS A 127 -6.29 -8.96 -6.67
C LYS A 127 -6.09 -8.13 -5.42
N THR A 128 -5.06 -8.48 -4.65
CA THR A 128 -4.71 -7.72 -3.45
C THR A 128 -3.68 -6.65 -3.81
N VAL A 129 -3.94 -5.39 -3.46
CA VAL A 129 -2.98 -4.30 -3.56
C VAL A 129 -2.32 -4.09 -2.21
N VAL A 130 -1.02 -4.27 -2.19
CA VAL A 130 -0.13 -4.03 -1.06
C VAL A 130 0.57 -2.70 -1.27
N ALA A 131 0.67 -1.90 -0.22
CA ALA A 131 1.42 -0.66 -0.21
C ALA A 131 2.53 -0.72 0.83
N THR A 132 3.69 -0.19 0.47
CA THR A 132 4.86 -0.01 1.33
C THR A 132 5.25 1.46 1.29
N VAL A 133 5.39 2.06 2.46
CA VAL A 133 5.70 3.49 2.63
C VAL A 133 7.14 3.66 3.08
N SER A 134 7.86 4.60 2.48
CA SER A 134 9.30 4.77 2.72
C SER A 134 9.64 5.68 3.90
N ARG A 135 8.69 6.47 4.41
CA ARG A 135 8.89 7.39 5.54
C ARG A 135 7.74 7.33 6.54
N PRO A 136 7.99 7.67 7.82
CA PRO A 136 6.93 7.90 8.78
C PRO A 136 6.06 9.10 8.38
N GLY A 137 4.75 9.00 8.58
CA GLY A 137 3.79 10.06 8.24
C GLY A 137 2.39 9.52 7.92
N THR A 138 1.46 10.44 7.66
CA THR A 138 0.13 10.08 7.15
C THR A 138 0.12 10.26 5.64
N TYR A 139 -0.21 9.21 4.92
CA TYR A 139 -0.36 9.21 3.47
C TYR A 139 -1.83 9.08 3.11
N THR A 140 -2.32 9.91 2.20
CA THR A 140 -3.70 9.80 1.70
C THR A 140 -3.74 9.80 0.17
N PHE A 141 -4.58 8.95 -0.40
CA PHE A 141 -4.79 8.82 -1.85
C PHE A 141 -6.09 8.06 -2.15
N THR A 142 -6.53 8.05 -3.40
CA THR A 142 -7.66 7.24 -3.88
C THR A 142 -7.18 6.25 -4.95
N LEU A 143 -7.74 5.04 -4.98
CA LEU A 143 -7.54 4.06 -6.06
C LEU A 143 -8.80 3.97 -6.93
N GLY A 144 -8.73 4.43 -8.16
CA GLY A 144 -9.86 4.46 -9.09
C GLY A 144 -11.03 5.23 -8.49
N THR A 145 -12.20 4.60 -8.44
CA THR A 145 -13.41 5.13 -7.80
C THR A 145 -13.53 4.78 -6.32
N SER A 146 -12.49 4.19 -5.72
CA SER A 146 -12.49 3.91 -4.28
C SER A 146 -12.53 5.21 -3.49
N GLY A 147 -13.10 5.15 -2.28
CA GLY A 147 -12.95 6.22 -1.30
C GLY A 147 -11.48 6.50 -0.96
N THR A 148 -11.26 7.55 -0.18
CA THR A 148 -9.93 7.95 0.31
C THR A 148 -9.34 6.85 1.20
N ILE A 149 -8.14 6.40 0.84
CA ILE A 149 -7.31 5.50 1.65
C ILE A 149 -6.33 6.33 2.45
N THR A 150 -6.22 6.01 3.73
CA THR A 150 -5.25 6.60 4.64
C THR A 150 -4.29 5.53 5.15
N ILE A 151 -3.00 5.72 4.93
CA ILE A 151 -1.93 4.91 5.52
C ILE A 151 -1.21 5.75 6.56
N VAL A 152 -1.22 5.33 7.83
CA VAL A 152 -0.46 5.96 8.90
C VAL A 152 0.82 5.15 9.12
N ALA A 153 1.93 5.65 8.58
CA ALA A 153 3.26 5.09 8.78
C ALA A 153 3.85 5.63 10.09
N ARG A 154 4.15 4.76 11.05
CA ARG A 154 4.73 5.18 12.32
C ARG A 154 6.26 5.13 12.30
N SER A 155 6.85 6.07 13.04
CA SER A 155 8.29 6.11 13.34
C SER A 155 8.64 5.30 14.58
N LEU A 156 7.66 4.96 15.41
CA LEU A 156 7.88 4.15 16.62
C LEU A 156 6.75 3.13 16.74
N ALA A 157 7.10 1.88 17.03
CA ALA A 157 6.13 0.83 17.30
C ALA A 157 6.66 -0.19 18.31
N TYR A 158 5.79 -0.63 19.21
CA TYR A 158 6.01 -1.81 20.03
C TYR A 158 5.80 -3.07 19.16
N LYS A 159 6.80 -3.98 19.15
CA LYS A 159 6.76 -5.20 18.33
C LYS A 159 6.47 -6.47 19.14
N THR A 160 7.11 -6.63 20.29
CA THR A 160 7.05 -7.89 21.06
C THR A 160 7.36 -7.61 22.53
N GLY A 161 6.63 -8.25 23.43
CA GLY A 161 7.10 -8.57 24.78
C GLY A 161 7.25 -10.08 24.92
N ASP A 162 7.56 -10.59 26.11
CA ASP A 162 7.75 -12.02 26.38
C ASP A 162 6.47 -12.91 26.18
N GLY A 163 5.43 -12.42 25.51
CA GLY A 163 4.19 -13.16 25.25
C GLY A 163 3.54 -12.85 23.89
N ALA A 164 4.34 -12.86 22.83
CA ALA A 164 3.99 -12.82 21.40
C ALA A 164 4.15 -11.46 20.69
N ALA A 165 4.28 -11.55 19.37
CA ALA A 165 4.31 -10.41 18.47
C ALA A 165 3.00 -9.64 18.54
N VAL A 166 3.12 -8.35 18.76
CA VAL A 166 2.03 -7.38 18.68
C VAL A 166 2.19 -6.69 17.34
N SER A 167 1.09 -6.62 16.58
CA SER A 167 1.00 -5.73 15.42
C SER A 167 1.46 -4.33 15.87
N PRO A 168 2.12 -3.51 15.04
CA PRO A 168 2.63 -2.21 15.47
C PRO A 168 1.53 -1.37 16.14
N PHE A 169 1.62 -1.22 17.46
CA PHE A 169 0.67 -0.46 18.27
C PHE A 169 1.38 0.67 19.03
N SER A 170 0.60 1.71 19.33
CA SER A 170 0.98 2.88 20.15
C SER A 170 0.94 2.60 21.64
N THR A 171 0.44 1.42 22.02
CA THR A 171 0.24 0.98 23.40
C THR A 171 0.22 -0.54 23.40
N GLY A 172 0.73 -1.16 24.45
CA GLY A 172 0.61 -2.60 24.64
C GLY A 172 0.90 -3.00 26.08
N ASN A 173 0.53 -4.22 26.43
CA ASN A 173 0.89 -4.76 27.74
C ASN A 173 2.31 -5.36 27.65
N GLY A 174 3.18 -4.94 28.55
CA GLY A 174 4.40 -5.68 28.85
C GLY A 174 4.01 -6.95 29.60
N ILE A 175 4.40 -8.11 29.09
CA ILE A 175 4.20 -9.38 29.78
C ILE A 175 5.48 -9.65 30.55
N ALA A 176 5.40 -9.76 31.87
CA ALA A 176 6.52 -10.19 32.71
C ALA A 176 6.84 -11.66 32.37
N GLY A 177 7.84 -11.87 31.52
CA GLY A 177 8.37 -13.19 31.22
C GLY A 177 9.80 -13.37 31.73
N PRO A 178 10.46 -14.48 31.33
CA PRO A 178 11.79 -14.82 31.82
C PRO A 178 12.87 -13.79 31.45
N ALA A 179 12.70 -13.06 30.34
CA ALA A 179 13.62 -12.00 29.94
C ALA A 179 13.20 -10.64 30.52
N ASN A 180 11.89 -10.45 30.77
CA ASN A 180 11.29 -9.24 31.31
C ASN A 180 11.72 -8.01 30.49
N THR A 181 11.48 -8.09 29.18
CA THR A 181 11.81 -7.03 28.22
C THR A 181 10.69 -6.80 27.22
N VAL A 182 10.69 -5.61 26.62
CA VAL A 182 9.92 -5.26 25.43
C VAL A 182 10.85 -4.77 24.33
N THR A 183 10.50 -5.09 23.09
CA THR A 183 11.18 -4.57 21.90
C THR A 183 10.35 -3.47 21.27
N VAL A 184 10.96 -2.29 21.16
CA VAL A 184 10.39 -1.14 20.46
C VAL A 184 11.25 -0.83 19.25
N THR A 185 10.62 -0.68 18.09
CA THR A 185 11.32 -0.34 16.85
C THR A 185 11.18 1.13 16.55
N GLY A 186 12.30 1.84 16.51
CA GLY A 186 12.40 3.21 16.03
C GLY A 186 12.81 3.24 14.55
N HIS A 187 12.17 4.14 13.80
CA HIS A 187 12.58 4.58 12.48
C HIS A 187 12.82 6.08 12.54
N PRO A 188 14.03 6.55 12.21
CA PRO A 188 14.21 7.98 11.94
C PRO A 188 13.34 8.37 10.73
N THR A 189 13.21 9.66 10.46
CA THR A 189 12.32 10.21 9.40
C THR A 189 12.60 9.67 7.98
N GLY A 190 13.66 8.90 7.78
CA GLY A 190 14.12 8.43 6.48
C GLY A 190 14.72 9.56 5.63
N ALA A 191 14.95 10.73 6.21
CA ALA A 191 15.76 11.77 5.61
C ALA A 191 17.24 11.44 5.81
N THR A 192 18.01 11.57 4.73
CA THR A 192 19.47 11.36 4.76
C THR A 192 20.09 12.32 5.78
N GLY A 193 20.99 11.83 6.64
CA GLY A 193 21.68 12.69 7.61
C GLY A 193 20.87 13.04 8.87
N VAL A 194 19.57 12.75 8.92
CA VAL A 194 18.71 13.01 10.10
C VAL A 194 18.70 11.80 11.03
N ARG A 195 19.09 12.02 12.29
CA ARG A 195 19.03 11.03 13.37
C ARG A 195 17.70 11.10 14.12
N ALA A 196 17.47 10.13 14.99
CA ALA A 196 16.39 10.19 15.96
C ALA A 196 16.91 9.95 17.38
N LEU A 197 16.40 10.71 18.34
CA LEU A 197 16.61 10.46 19.76
C LEU A 197 15.40 9.69 20.29
N VAL A 198 15.66 8.55 20.91
CA VAL A 198 14.66 7.80 21.67
C VAL A 198 14.92 8.02 23.15
N THR A 199 13.88 8.35 23.90
CA THR A 199 13.93 8.45 25.36
C THR A 199 12.96 7.45 25.98
N VAL A 200 13.34 6.85 27.09
CA VAL A 200 12.52 5.91 27.85
C VAL A 200 12.28 6.46 29.25
N THR A 201 11.03 6.46 29.68
CA THR A 201 10.64 6.74 31.08
C THR A 201 10.04 5.48 31.70
N GLY A 202 10.32 5.24 32.98
CA GLY A 202 9.85 4.05 33.70
C GLY A 202 10.71 2.80 33.51
N SER A 203 11.77 2.87 32.68
CA SER A 203 12.75 1.80 32.52
C SER A 203 14.04 2.27 31.83
N THR A 204 14.91 1.33 31.43
CA THR A 204 16.16 1.54 30.71
C THR A 204 16.26 0.69 29.45
N ILE A 205 16.92 1.24 28.43
CA ILE A 205 17.31 0.55 27.21
C ILE A 205 18.52 -0.34 27.54
N SER A 206 18.38 -1.65 27.32
CA SER A 206 19.43 -2.64 27.60
C SER A 206 20.30 -2.90 26.38
N SER A 207 19.74 -2.84 25.17
CA SER A 207 20.48 -3.01 23.92
C SER A 207 19.74 -2.39 22.73
N GLY A 208 20.45 -2.24 21.62
CA GLY A 208 19.90 -1.73 20.38
C GLY A 208 20.60 -2.31 19.16
N THR A 209 19.86 -2.55 18.08
CA THR A 209 20.43 -2.99 16.80
C THR A 209 20.96 -1.80 15.97
N ASN A 210 21.61 -2.09 14.84
CA ASN A 210 22.01 -1.09 13.84
C ASN A 210 22.80 0.11 14.41
N ALA A 211 23.71 -0.19 15.35
CA ALA A 211 24.62 0.78 15.96
C ALA A 211 23.92 1.94 16.70
N ALA A 212 22.80 1.68 17.36
CA ALA A 212 22.21 2.63 18.29
C ALA A 212 23.23 3.02 19.37
N VAL A 213 23.41 4.32 19.60
CA VAL A 213 24.29 4.83 20.67
C VAL A 213 23.44 5.05 21.92
N ILE A 214 23.56 4.13 22.87
CA ILE A 214 22.81 4.18 24.14
C ILE A 214 23.57 5.06 25.13
N ALA A 215 22.88 6.04 25.72
CA ALA A 215 23.46 6.91 26.74
C ALA A 215 23.78 6.11 28.01
N THR A 216 24.79 6.56 28.77
CA THR A 216 25.08 6.01 30.10
C THR A 216 23.82 6.05 30.97
N GLY A 217 23.47 4.91 31.57
CA GLY A 217 22.23 4.76 32.36
C GLY A 217 20.99 4.35 31.55
N GLY A 218 21.08 4.27 30.21
CA GLY A 218 20.05 3.66 29.37
C GLY A 218 18.74 4.43 29.26
N ALA A 219 18.65 5.66 29.74
CA ALA A 219 17.43 6.49 29.66
C ALA A 219 17.14 6.99 28.23
N SER A 220 18.14 6.96 27.35
CA SER A 220 17.99 7.39 25.95
C SER A 220 18.96 6.68 25.01
N ALA A 221 18.62 6.64 23.73
CA ALA A 221 19.49 6.17 22.68
C ALA A 221 19.35 7.06 21.42
N VAL A 222 20.46 7.29 20.72
CA VAL A 222 20.44 7.92 19.41
C VAL A 222 20.46 6.85 18.34
N ILE A 223 19.44 6.85 17.49
CA ILE A 223 19.37 6.05 16.27
C ILE A 223 20.10 6.81 15.18
N ALA A 224 21.08 6.15 14.54
CA ALA A 224 21.84 6.71 13.44
C ALA A 224 20.93 7.09 12.27
N SER A 225 21.41 8.01 11.42
CA SER A 225 20.68 8.37 10.21
C SER A 225 20.66 7.21 9.21
N GLY A 226 19.56 7.06 8.47
CA GLY A 226 19.38 6.00 7.49
C GLY A 226 17.98 5.38 7.53
N ALA A 227 17.64 4.60 6.50
CA ALA A 227 16.31 3.99 6.37
C ALA A 227 16.11 2.72 7.21
N THR A 228 17.17 2.20 7.85
CA THR A 228 17.10 0.91 8.52
C THR A 228 16.43 1.04 9.90
N PRO A 229 15.34 0.32 10.19
CA PRO A 229 14.75 0.26 11.53
C PRO A 229 15.77 -0.12 12.60
N THR A 230 15.71 0.50 13.77
CA THR A 230 16.47 0.07 14.95
C THR A 230 15.52 -0.53 15.98
N ASP A 231 15.78 -1.77 16.37
CA ASP A 231 15.10 -2.42 17.48
C ASP A 231 15.85 -2.07 18.78
N LEU A 232 15.10 -1.57 19.77
CA LEU A 232 15.58 -1.24 21.11
C LEU A 232 14.93 -2.22 22.10
N VAL A 233 15.76 -2.91 22.86
CA VAL A 233 15.30 -3.79 23.94
C VAL A 233 15.27 -2.97 25.22
N ILE A 234 14.11 -2.94 25.86
CA ILE A 234 13.84 -2.14 27.06
C ILE A 234 13.42 -3.11 28.16
N ALA A 235 14.04 -3.03 29.33
CA ALA A 235 13.62 -3.84 30.47
C ALA A 235 12.18 -3.50 30.87
N THR A 236 11.38 -4.46 31.31
CA THR A 236 10.06 -4.16 31.87
C THR A 236 10.15 -4.03 33.39
N PRO A 237 9.56 -2.99 34.01
CA PRO A 237 9.45 -2.98 35.46
C PRO A 237 8.47 -4.08 35.90
N ALA A 238 8.63 -4.57 37.13
CA ALA A 238 7.70 -5.57 37.68
C ALA A 238 6.25 -5.04 37.73
N VAL A 239 6.09 -3.74 37.98
CA VAL A 239 4.82 -3.00 37.89
C VAL A 239 5.13 -1.61 37.38
N GLY A 240 4.31 -1.09 36.47
CA GLY A 240 4.37 0.30 36.02
C GLY A 240 4.10 0.46 34.53
N THR A 241 4.23 1.70 34.07
CA THR A 241 4.11 2.08 32.67
C THR A 241 5.49 2.48 32.16
N ILE A 242 5.85 1.97 31.00
CA ILE A 242 6.99 2.45 30.23
C ILE A 242 6.43 3.41 29.18
N THR A 243 7.09 4.54 29.00
CA THR A 243 6.79 5.46 27.90
C THR A 243 8.04 5.65 27.06
N VAL A 244 7.91 5.41 25.77
CA VAL A 244 8.98 5.57 24.81
C VAL A 244 8.61 6.68 23.84
N ASN A 245 9.44 7.71 23.79
CA ASN A 245 9.26 8.83 22.89
C ASN A 245 10.37 8.84 21.85
N LEU A 246 10.02 9.12 20.60
CA LEU A 246 10.96 9.35 19.52
C LEU A 246 10.91 10.81 19.10
N PHE A 247 12.06 11.47 19.07
CA PHE A 247 12.25 12.84 18.63
C PHE A 247 13.13 12.85 17.38
N ASN A 248 12.72 13.61 16.38
CA ASN A 248 13.50 13.77 15.15
C ASN A 248 14.50 14.90 15.33
N GLU A 249 15.67 14.76 14.70
CA GLU A 249 16.65 15.84 14.59
C GLU A 249 16.09 16.97 13.72
N THR A 250 16.28 18.23 14.11
CA THR A 250 15.71 19.41 13.43
C THR A 250 16.54 19.88 12.22
N GLY A 251 17.34 18.99 11.65
CA GLY A 251 18.23 19.23 10.51
C GLY A 251 19.33 18.19 10.44
N ASP A 252 20.02 18.12 9.30
CA ASP A 252 21.01 17.08 9.04
C ASP A 252 22.23 17.23 9.96
N ALA A 253 22.48 16.21 10.78
CA ALA A 253 23.63 16.11 11.68
C ALA A 253 23.84 17.27 12.67
N THR A 254 22.80 18.04 13.00
CA THR A 254 22.88 19.20 13.91
C THR A 254 23.14 18.83 15.38
N GLY A 255 22.76 17.63 15.79
CA GLY A 255 22.72 17.17 17.19
C GLY A 255 21.53 17.74 17.98
N ILE A 256 20.65 18.50 17.33
CA ILE A 256 19.51 19.17 17.96
C ILE A 256 18.24 18.40 17.63
N PHE A 257 17.57 17.89 18.66
CA PHE A 257 16.31 17.16 18.53
C PHE A 257 15.12 18.07 18.83
N GLY A 258 13.98 17.80 18.19
CA GLY A 258 12.76 18.56 18.42
C GLY A 258 12.30 18.48 19.88
N ALA A 259 11.63 19.53 20.36
CA ALA A 259 11.08 19.57 21.72
C ALA A 259 9.79 18.72 21.90
N THR A 260 9.15 18.34 20.79
CA THR A 260 7.93 17.52 20.77
C THR A 260 8.24 16.16 20.18
N ALA A 261 7.77 15.10 20.85
CA ALA A 261 7.91 13.75 20.36
C ALA A 261 7.17 13.60 19.03
N ALA A 262 7.86 13.08 18.01
CA ALA A 262 7.26 12.71 16.74
C ALA A 262 6.38 11.45 16.87
N ASN A 263 6.66 10.61 17.86
CA ASN A 263 5.85 9.45 18.19
C ASN A 263 6.04 9.06 19.65
N THR A 264 4.99 8.48 20.22
CA THR A 264 4.97 7.92 21.57
C THR A 264 4.37 6.53 21.53
N VAL A 265 5.00 5.61 22.25
CA VAL A 265 4.59 4.22 22.47
C VAL A 265 4.62 3.92 23.97
#